data_AF-A0A135VSR5-F1
#
_entry.id   AF-A0A135VSR5-F1
#
_cell.length_a   1.000
_cell.length_b   1.000
_cell.length_c   1.000
_cell.angle_alpha   90.00
_cell.angle_beta   90.00
_cell.angle_gamma   90.00
#
_symmetry.space_group_name_H-M   'P 1'
#
loop_
_entity.id
_entity.type
_entity.pdbx_description
1 polymer ?
#
loop_
_entity_poly.entity_id
_entity_poly.type
_entity_poly.pdbx_seq_one_letter_code
_entity_poly.pdbx_strand_id
1 'polypeptide(L)'
;MNVWCPIIPVENMREFSRQEKGLRKITDAYYDWCAAMRPKPLVGTTVGVLLDRIRMLMINMGIAVGQNRELAEAVQKIVSEKLRTGAVQIVSMMPTESSEKKAIKKTLALFFARVKFTRDIDPAEEIRTSMPDPASLISQQETNPQVDLMELRRSITKRSLEESANVVKRLYVRLLSPDPWGDE
;
A
#
# COMPACT_ATOMS: atom_id res chain seq x y z
N MET A 1 -13.16 17.38 24.33
CA MET A 1 -12.92 15.92 24.26
C MET A 1 -12.27 15.66 22.91
N ASN A 2 -11.10 15.04 22.82
CA ASN A 2 -10.51 14.71 21.52
C ASN A 2 -11.35 13.59 20.89
N VAL A 3 -11.93 13.84 19.72
CA VAL A 3 -12.59 12.77 18.95
C VAL A 3 -11.54 11.80 18.49
N TRP A 4 -11.72 10.52 18.86
CA TRP A 4 -10.90 9.43 18.38
C TRP A 4 -11.20 9.16 16.90
N CYS A 5 -10.15 9.08 16.08
CA CYS A 5 -10.24 8.75 14.67
C CYS A 5 -9.20 7.68 14.34
N PRO A 6 -9.57 6.39 14.36
CA PRO A 6 -8.61 5.29 14.30
C PRO A 6 -7.73 5.30 13.07
N ILE A 7 -8.25 5.80 11.94
CA ILE A 7 -7.52 5.84 10.68
C ILE A 7 -6.43 6.92 10.68
N ILE A 8 -6.42 7.85 11.63
CA ILE A 8 -5.36 8.84 11.80
C ILE A 8 -4.40 8.34 12.89
N PRO A 9 -3.09 8.21 12.60
CA PRO A 9 -2.10 7.88 13.61
C PRO A 9 -2.12 8.86 14.78
N VAL A 10 -1.89 8.36 16.00
CA VAL A 10 -1.99 9.14 17.24
C VAL A 10 -1.09 10.37 17.22
N GLU A 11 0.11 10.25 16.66
CA GLU A 11 1.09 11.32 16.52
C GLU A 11 0.59 12.49 15.65
N ASN A 12 -0.31 12.24 14.70
CA ASN A 12 -0.90 13.25 13.82
C ASN A 12 -2.21 13.83 14.36
N MET A 13 -2.82 13.23 15.38
CA MET A 13 -4.13 13.65 15.90
C MET A 13 -4.17 15.10 16.38
N ARG A 14 -3.03 15.65 16.84
CA ARG A 14 -2.94 17.05 17.31
C ARG A 14 -3.24 18.07 16.19
N GLU A 15 -2.91 17.73 14.94
CA GLU A 15 -3.14 18.57 13.76
C GLU A 15 -4.63 18.83 13.49
N PHE A 16 -5.51 17.98 14.03
CA PHE A 16 -6.96 17.99 13.76
C PHE A 16 -7.82 18.42 14.96
N SER A 17 -7.22 19.01 15.99
CA SER A 17 -7.90 19.40 17.23
C SER A 17 -9.14 20.28 17.05
N ARG A 18 -9.21 21.05 15.96
CA ARG A 18 -10.36 21.94 15.63
C ARG A 18 -11.37 21.33 14.66
N GLN A 19 -11.14 20.10 14.18
CA GLN A 19 -11.91 19.46 13.12
C GLN A 19 -12.86 18.36 13.62
N GLU A 20 -13.34 18.49 14.87
CA GLU A 20 -14.07 17.43 15.58
C GLU A 20 -15.21 16.80 14.76
N LYS A 21 -16.08 17.64 14.17
CA LYS A 21 -17.21 17.18 13.36
C LYS A 21 -16.75 16.41 12.12
N GLY A 22 -15.66 16.84 11.48
CA GLY A 22 -15.10 16.16 10.32
C GLY A 22 -14.47 14.82 10.70
N LEU A 23 -13.74 14.77 11.81
CA LEU A 23 -13.15 13.54 12.33
C LEU A 23 -14.19 12.46 12.64
N ARG A 24 -15.34 12.84 13.24
CA ARG A 24 -16.44 11.88 13.49
C ARG A 24 -16.94 11.25 12.18
N LYS A 25 -17.17 12.07 11.15
CA LYS A 25 -17.62 11.57 9.83
C LYS A 25 -16.59 10.65 9.17
N ILE A 26 -15.29 10.95 9.31
CA ILE A 26 -14.21 10.09 8.82
C ILE A 26 -14.21 8.76 9.57
N THR A 27 -14.37 8.79 10.90
CA THR A 27 -14.47 7.59 11.72
C THR A 27 -15.66 6.71 11.30
N ASP A 28 -16.83 7.30 11.09
CA ASP A 28 -18.02 6.59 10.63
C ASP A 28 -17.77 5.95 9.26
N ALA A 29 -17.23 6.71 8.30
CA ALA A 29 -16.91 6.21 6.96
C ALA A 29 -15.85 5.09 6.97
N TYR A 30 -14.88 5.15 7.89
CA TYR A 30 -13.90 4.10 8.09
C TYR A 30 -14.57 2.82 8.61
N TYR A 31 -15.43 2.92 9.62
CA TYR A 31 -16.12 1.75 10.16
C TYR A 31 -17.11 1.13 9.16
N ASP A 32 -17.83 1.94 8.39
CA ASP A 32 -18.68 1.48 7.30
C ASP A 32 -17.87 0.72 6.26
N TRP A 33 -16.70 1.26 5.87
CA TRP A 33 -15.78 0.57 4.98
C TRP A 33 -15.29 -0.76 5.59
N CYS A 34 -14.88 -0.79 6.86
CA CYS A 34 -14.47 -2.03 7.54
C CYS A 34 -15.60 -3.07 7.53
N ALA A 35 -16.84 -2.67 7.82
CA ALA A 35 -18.00 -3.56 7.82
C ALA A 35 -18.26 -4.15 6.42
N ALA A 36 -18.14 -3.34 5.37
CA ALA A 36 -18.29 -3.78 3.99
C ALA A 36 -17.13 -4.68 3.49
N MET A 37 -15.93 -4.49 4.04
CA MET A 37 -14.69 -5.13 3.58
C MET A 37 -14.33 -6.42 4.31
N ARG A 38 -14.71 -6.58 5.59
CA ARG A 38 -14.50 -7.81 6.37
C ARG A 38 -15.03 -9.09 5.72
N PRO A 39 -16.24 -9.15 5.12
CA PRO A 39 -16.74 -10.37 4.51
C PRO A 39 -16.10 -10.68 3.14
N LYS A 40 -15.29 -9.78 2.58
CA LYS A 40 -14.72 -9.96 1.24
C LYS A 40 -13.56 -10.95 1.30
N PRO A 41 -13.45 -11.89 0.34
CA PRO A 41 -12.36 -12.86 0.32
C PRO A 41 -11.00 -12.18 0.14
N LEU A 42 -9.98 -12.80 0.72
CA LEU A 42 -8.56 -12.43 0.59
C LEU A 42 -7.73 -13.49 -0.15
N VAL A 43 -8.10 -14.76 -0.01
CA VAL A 43 -7.47 -15.88 -0.72
C VAL A 43 -7.74 -15.73 -2.22
N GLY A 44 -6.71 -15.90 -3.05
CA GLY A 44 -6.80 -15.72 -4.51
C GLY A 44 -7.01 -14.28 -4.99
N THR A 45 -7.08 -13.30 -4.09
CA THR A 45 -7.29 -11.90 -4.48
C THR A 45 -5.98 -11.29 -5.01
N THR A 46 -6.08 -10.61 -6.16
CA THR A 46 -4.95 -9.95 -6.82
C THR A 46 -4.60 -8.64 -6.13
N VAL A 47 -3.36 -8.16 -6.35
CA VAL A 47 -2.90 -6.86 -5.83
C VAL A 47 -3.79 -5.70 -6.29
N GLY A 48 -4.27 -5.71 -7.54
CA GLY A 48 -5.13 -4.64 -8.08
C GLY A 48 -6.45 -4.51 -7.33
N VAL A 49 -7.12 -5.64 -7.05
CA VAL A 49 -8.37 -5.63 -6.27
C VAL A 49 -8.14 -5.13 -4.85
N LEU A 50 -7.02 -5.48 -4.22
CA LEU A 50 -6.73 -5.03 -2.86
C LEU A 50 -6.40 -3.52 -2.81
N LEU A 51 -5.62 -3.03 -3.78
CA LEU A 51 -5.35 -1.61 -3.92
C LEU A 51 -6.63 -0.82 -4.17
N ASP A 52 -7.54 -1.34 -5.00
CA ASP A 52 -8.84 -0.71 -5.24
C ASP A 52 -9.71 -0.66 -3.96
N ARG A 53 -9.72 -1.72 -3.16
CA ARG A 53 -10.42 -1.69 -1.86
C ARG A 53 -9.86 -0.62 -0.91
N ILE A 54 -8.53 -0.44 -0.88
CA ILE A 54 -7.88 0.64 -0.11
C ILE A 54 -8.22 2.01 -0.72
N ARG A 55 -8.26 2.12 -2.05
CA ARG A 55 -8.69 3.33 -2.75
C ARG A 55 -10.13 3.72 -2.40
N MET A 56 -11.04 2.74 -2.30
CA MET A 56 -12.41 2.98 -1.85
C MET A 56 -12.46 3.59 -0.45
N LEU A 57 -11.58 3.19 0.47
CA LEU A 57 -11.47 3.83 1.79
C LEU A 57 -11.11 5.32 1.64
N MET A 58 -10.11 5.63 0.81
CA MET A 58 -9.70 7.01 0.55
C MET A 58 -10.84 7.86 -0.01
N ILE A 59 -11.60 7.30 -0.96
CA ILE A 59 -12.78 7.93 -1.56
C ILE A 59 -13.87 8.17 -0.51
N ASN A 60 -14.20 7.15 0.29
CA ASN A 60 -15.22 7.25 1.34
C ASN A 60 -14.89 8.35 2.35
N MET A 61 -13.63 8.46 2.78
CA MET A 61 -13.19 9.54 3.66
C MET A 61 -13.37 10.92 2.99
N GLY A 62 -13.01 11.05 1.71
CA GLY A 62 -13.19 12.28 0.95
C GLY A 62 -14.65 12.70 0.82
N ILE A 63 -15.56 11.74 0.55
CA ILE A 63 -17.00 11.99 0.48
C ILE A 63 -17.55 12.41 1.85
N ALA A 64 -17.15 11.72 2.92
CA ALA A 64 -17.64 11.98 4.27
C ALA A 64 -17.40 13.43 4.72
N VAL A 65 -16.28 14.02 4.30
CA VAL A 65 -15.93 15.41 4.60
C VAL A 65 -15.93 16.31 3.37
N GLY A 66 -16.78 16.05 2.36
CA GLY A 66 -16.78 16.80 1.10
C GLY A 66 -16.95 18.32 1.20
N GLN A 67 -17.46 18.84 2.33
CA GLN A 67 -17.53 20.28 2.61
C GLN A 67 -16.22 20.88 3.17
N ASN A 68 -15.26 20.04 3.54
CA ASN A 68 -13.95 20.42 4.06
C ASN A 68 -12.86 19.64 3.30
N ARG A 69 -12.53 20.16 2.12
CA ARG A 69 -11.52 19.58 1.22
C ARG A 69 -10.13 19.51 1.86
N GLU A 70 -9.74 20.52 2.63
CA GLU A 70 -8.44 20.57 3.30
C GLU A 70 -8.29 19.40 4.28
N LEU A 71 -9.32 19.11 5.07
CA LEU A 71 -9.34 17.96 5.97
C LEU A 71 -9.25 16.63 5.20
N ALA A 72 -10.01 16.50 4.11
CA ALA A 72 -9.98 15.29 3.27
C ALA A 72 -8.56 15.01 2.73
N GLU A 73 -7.94 16.04 2.12
CA GLU A 73 -6.60 15.93 1.54
C GLU A 73 -5.53 15.67 2.61
N ALA A 74 -5.62 16.34 3.76
CA ALA A 74 -4.69 16.14 4.87
C ALA A 74 -4.75 14.70 5.41
N VAL A 75 -5.95 14.17 5.66
CA VAL A 75 -6.13 12.80 6.16
C VAL A 75 -5.68 11.78 5.11
N GLN A 76 -6.11 11.92 3.85
CA GLN A 76 -5.68 11.02 2.76
C GLN A 76 -4.16 11.01 2.59
N LYS A 77 -3.48 12.17 2.75
CA LYS A 77 -2.03 12.28 2.70
C LYS A 77 -1.37 11.49 3.83
N ILE A 78 -1.82 11.68 5.07
CA ILE A 78 -1.27 11.00 6.25
C ILE A 78 -1.44 9.48 6.13
N VAL A 79 -2.66 9.02 5.80
CA VAL A 79 -2.95 7.59 5.66
C VAL A 79 -2.13 6.99 4.52
N SER A 80 -2.01 7.69 3.38
CA SER A 80 -1.19 7.22 2.26
C SER A 80 0.28 7.09 2.64
N GLU A 81 0.83 8.07 3.37
CA GLU A 81 2.23 8.04 3.80
C GLU A 81 2.50 6.89 4.77
N LYS A 82 1.59 6.65 5.72
CA LYS A 82 1.69 5.52 6.65
C LYS A 82 1.60 4.18 5.95
N LEU A 83 0.69 4.03 4.99
CA LEU A 83 0.60 2.82 4.17
C LEU A 83 1.87 2.60 3.34
N ARG A 84 2.44 3.65 2.75
CA ARG A 84 3.73 3.55 2.02
C ARG A 84 4.85 3.09 2.94
N THR A 85 5.00 3.75 4.09
CA THR A 85 6.04 3.44 5.07
C THR A 85 5.90 1.99 5.56
N GLY A 86 4.70 1.58 5.94
CA GLY A 86 4.42 0.21 6.36
C GLY A 86 4.66 -0.82 5.24
N ALA A 87 4.30 -0.50 4.00
CA ALA A 87 4.56 -1.38 2.86
C ALA A 87 6.07 -1.59 2.63
N VAL A 88 6.84 -0.49 2.64
CA VAL A 88 8.30 -0.53 2.48
C VAL A 88 8.96 -1.28 3.63
N GLN A 89 8.47 -1.13 4.86
CA GLN A 89 8.95 -1.89 6.02
C GLN A 89 8.67 -3.40 5.90
N ILE A 90 7.49 -3.79 5.42
CA ILE A 90 7.19 -5.20 5.13
C ILE A 90 8.15 -5.74 4.07
N VAL A 91 8.39 -4.97 3.01
CA VAL A 91 9.34 -5.33 1.95
C VAL A 91 10.77 -5.44 2.49
N SER A 92 11.19 -4.55 3.39
CA SER A 92 12.55 -4.58 3.96
C SER A 92 12.81 -5.85 4.78
N MET A 93 11.77 -6.49 5.31
CA MET A 93 11.84 -7.77 6.02
C MET A 93 11.85 -9.00 5.10
N MET A 94 11.66 -8.83 3.78
CA MET A 94 11.69 -9.96 2.83
C MET A 94 13.10 -10.56 2.69
N PRO A 95 13.22 -11.89 2.50
CA PRO A 95 14.50 -12.58 2.34
C PRO A 95 15.21 -12.19 1.03
N THR A 96 16.54 -12.22 1.04
CA THR A 96 17.40 -11.78 -0.09
C THR A 96 18.46 -12.82 -0.50
N GLU A 97 18.15 -14.09 -0.31
CA GLU A 97 19.10 -15.21 -0.49
C GLU A 97 19.57 -15.39 -1.94
N SER A 98 18.74 -15.00 -2.92
CA SER A 98 19.08 -15.07 -4.35
C SER A 98 19.10 -13.69 -5.00
N SER A 99 19.80 -13.57 -6.14
CA SER A 99 19.80 -12.36 -6.97
C SER A 99 18.40 -11.99 -7.47
N GLU A 100 17.60 -12.98 -7.85
CA GLU A 100 16.19 -12.77 -8.20
C GLU A 100 15.39 -12.18 -7.02
N LYS A 101 15.54 -12.74 -5.81
CA LYS A 101 14.88 -12.22 -4.60
C LYS A 101 15.34 -10.79 -4.28
N LYS A 102 16.61 -10.47 -4.46
CA LYS A 102 17.15 -9.09 -4.32
C LYS A 102 16.49 -8.13 -5.31
N ALA A 103 16.36 -8.54 -6.58
CA ALA A 103 15.72 -7.76 -7.63
C ALA A 103 14.23 -7.52 -7.34
N ILE A 104 13.50 -8.56 -6.90
CA ILE A 104 12.09 -8.45 -6.49
C ILE A 104 11.96 -7.46 -5.33
N LYS A 105 12.76 -7.63 -4.27
CA LYS A 105 12.73 -6.73 -3.10
C LYS A 105 12.99 -5.28 -3.48
N LYS A 106 13.99 -5.02 -4.32
CA LYS A 106 14.30 -3.67 -4.82
C LYS A 106 13.15 -3.09 -5.65
N THR A 107 12.57 -3.89 -6.54
CA THR A 107 11.42 -3.49 -7.37
C THR A 107 10.21 -3.12 -6.51
N LEU A 108 9.88 -3.95 -5.52
CA LEU A 108 8.76 -3.70 -4.61
C LEU A 108 8.99 -2.47 -3.73
N ALA A 109 10.22 -2.26 -3.24
CA ALA A 109 10.54 -1.07 -2.46
C ALA A 109 10.30 0.21 -3.27
N LEU A 110 10.71 0.23 -4.55
CA LEU A 110 10.49 1.36 -5.46
C LEU A 110 9.01 1.54 -5.81
N PHE A 111 8.30 0.44 -6.08
CA PHE A 111 6.86 0.45 -6.35
C PHE A 111 6.07 1.05 -5.17
N PHE A 112 6.25 0.51 -3.96
CA PHE A 112 5.52 0.98 -2.79
C PHE A 112 5.95 2.37 -2.29
N ALA A 113 7.19 2.79 -2.53
CA ALA A 113 7.61 4.17 -2.26
C ALA A 113 6.86 5.21 -3.12
N ARG A 114 6.38 4.80 -4.31
CA ARG A 114 5.75 5.71 -5.28
C ARG A 114 4.24 5.54 -5.39
N VAL A 115 3.69 4.46 -4.83
CA VAL A 115 2.26 4.14 -4.96
C VAL A 115 1.40 5.28 -4.42
N LYS A 116 0.32 5.57 -5.15
CA LYS A 116 -0.68 6.60 -4.81
C LYS A 116 -2.01 5.91 -4.55
N PHE A 117 -2.30 5.60 -3.29
CA PHE A 117 -3.52 4.88 -2.87
C PHE A 117 -4.84 5.63 -3.19
N THR A 118 -4.77 6.89 -3.61
CA THR A 118 -5.94 7.71 -3.98
C THR A 118 -6.30 7.65 -5.46
N ARG A 119 -5.51 6.99 -6.31
CA ARG A 119 -5.77 6.87 -7.76
C ARG A 119 -5.87 5.42 -8.20
N ASP A 120 -6.31 5.26 -9.44
CA ASP A 120 -6.40 3.96 -10.07
C ASP A 120 -4.99 3.53 -10.48
N ILE A 121 -4.69 2.26 -10.29
CA ILE A 121 -3.35 1.72 -10.46
C ILE A 121 -3.48 0.43 -11.24
N ASP A 122 -2.78 0.37 -12.38
CA ASP A 122 -2.41 -0.90 -12.99
C ASP A 122 -1.12 -1.39 -12.31
N PRO A 123 -1.19 -2.41 -11.43
CA PRO A 123 -0.01 -2.86 -10.69
C PRO A 123 1.04 -3.48 -11.60
N ALA A 124 0.64 -4.08 -12.73
CA ALA A 124 1.57 -4.72 -13.65
C ALA A 124 2.40 -3.69 -14.42
N GLU A 125 1.81 -2.57 -14.82
CA GLU A 125 2.53 -1.44 -15.43
C GLU A 125 3.43 -0.72 -14.41
N GLU A 126 2.92 -0.41 -13.22
CA GLU A 126 3.68 0.31 -12.20
C GLU A 126 4.87 -0.51 -11.67
N ILE A 127 4.71 -1.83 -11.51
CA ILE A 127 5.82 -2.72 -11.13
C ILE A 127 6.89 -2.76 -12.22
N ARG A 128 6.49 -2.89 -13.51
CA ARG A 128 7.44 -2.86 -14.63
C ARG A 128 8.23 -1.56 -14.67
N THR A 129 7.55 -0.43 -14.45
CA THR A 129 8.17 0.90 -14.40
C THR A 129 9.11 1.07 -13.20
N SER A 130 8.88 0.30 -12.13
CA SER A 130 9.70 0.31 -10.91
C SER A 130 10.87 -0.66 -10.95
N MET A 131 11.01 -1.47 -12.01
CA MET A 131 12.12 -2.42 -12.12
C MET A 131 13.46 -1.69 -12.29
N PRO A 132 14.53 -2.19 -11.64
CA PRO A 132 15.89 -1.71 -11.90
C PRO A 132 16.31 -1.90 -13.36
N ASP A 133 17.31 -1.13 -13.78
CA ASP A 133 17.88 -1.25 -15.13
C ASP A 133 18.39 -2.67 -15.39
N PRO A 134 18.21 -3.21 -16.61
CA PRO A 134 18.63 -4.58 -16.96
C PRO A 134 20.10 -4.86 -16.65
N ALA A 135 20.98 -3.89 -16.88
CA ALA A 135 22.42 -4.02 -16.58
C ALA A 135 22.71 -4.27 -15.08
N SER A 136 21.86 -3.73 -14.20
CA SER A 136 21.96 -3.95 -12.75
C SER A 136 21.43 -5.31 -12.30
N LEU A 137 20.63 -5.99 -13.15
CA LEU A 137 20.13 -7.35 -12.90
C LEU A 137 21.15 -8.39 -13.34
N ILE A 138 21.85 -8.14 -14.46
CA ILE A 138 22.89 -9.03 -15.03
C ILE A 138 24.13 -9.09 -14.13
N SER A 139 24.58 -7.94 -13.62
CA SER A 139 25.74 -7.86 -12.72
C SER A 139 25.54 -8.61 -11.39
N GLN A 140 24.30 -8.97 -11.05
CA GLN A 140 23.96 -9.76 -9.86
C GLN A 140 23.78 -11.26 -10.15
N GLN A 141 23.78 -11.68 -11.42
CA GLN A 141 23.77 -13.09 -11.80
C GLN A 141 25.18 -13.52 -12.19
N GLU A 142 25.86 -14.18 -11.25
CA GLU A 142 27.12 -14.86 -11.53
C GLU A 142 26.89 -15.95 -12.59
N THR A 143 27.55 -15.80 -13.74
CA THR A 143 27.84 -16.86 -14.74
C THR A 143 26.65 -17.62 -15.35
N ASN A 144 25.95 -17.03 -16.35
CA ASN A 144 25.43 -17.84 -17.47
C ASN A 144 25.20 -16.99 -18.74
N PRO A 145 25.81 -17.29 -19.92
CA PRO A 145 25.84 -16.36 -21.05
C PRO A 145 24.58 -16.31 -21.94
N GLN A 146 23.47 -16.96 -21.55
CA GLN A 146 22.27 -17.11 -22.39
C GLN A 146 20.96 -16.83 -21.63
N VAL A 147 20.97 -15.94 -20.65
CA VAL A 147 19.71 -15.52 -20.02
C VAL A 147 18.97 -14.57 -20.97
N ASP A 148 17.82 -15.00 -21.50
CA ASP A 148 16.89 -14.12 -22.18
C ASP A 148 16.38 -13.07 -21.17
N LEU A 149 16.86 -11.83 -21.34
CA LEU A 149 16.51 -10.70 -20.49
C LEU A 149 15.00 -10.43 -20.45
N MET A 150 14.29 -10.74 -21.54
CA MET A 150 12.86 -10.57 -21.63
C MET A 150 12.14 -11.60 -20.76
N GLU A 151 12.61 -12.86 -20.77
CA GLU A 151 12.09 -13.93 -19.93
C GLU A 151 12.37 -13.66 -18.44
N LEU A 152 13.60 -13.24 -18.11
CA LEU A 152 13.97 -12.85 -16.74
C LEU A 152 13.10 -11.70 -16.22
N ARG A 153 12.89 -10.65 -17.05
CA ARG A 153 12.01 -9.52 -16.68
C ARG A 153 10.57 -9.96 -16.45
N ARG A 154 10.06 -10.85 -17.30
CA ARG A 154 8.71 -11.41 -17.16
C ARG A 154 8.59 -12.23 -15.86
N SER A 155 9.60 -13.05 -15.53
CA SER A 155 9.65 -13.81 -14.27
C SER A 155 9.61 -12.88 -13.06
N ILE A 156 10.52 -11.90 -13.00
CA ILE A 156 10.60 -10.93 -11.89
C ILE A 156 9.29 -10.15 -11.77
N THR A 157 8.68 -9.72 -12.88
CA THR A 157 7.41 -8.99 -12.86
C THR A 157 6.29 -9.86 -12.29
N LYS A 158 6.14 -11.09 -12.77
CA LYS A 158 5.12 -12.03 -12.30
C LYS A 158 5.27 -12.29 -10.80
N ARG A 159 6.50 -12.56 -10.34
CA ARG A 159 6.75 -12.84 -8.93
C ARG A 159 6.59 -11.60 -8.04
N SER A 160 6.98 -10.43 -8.55
CA SER A 160 6.72 -9.15 -7.87
C SER A 160 5.23 -8.89 -7.73
N LEU A 161 4.40 -9.23 -8.71
CA LEU A 161 2.94 -9.13 -8.59
C LEU A 161 2.40 -10.02 -7.46
N GLU A 162 2.86 -11.27 -7.39
CA GLU A 162 2.46 -12.22 -6.33
C GLU A 162 2.88 -11.71 -4.94
N GLU A 163 4.13 -11.28 -4.79
CA GLU A 163 4.64 -10.77 -3.51
C GLU A 163 4.02 -9.42 -3.13
N SER A 164 3.74 -8.54 -4.09
CA SER A 164 3.02 -7.30 -3.85
C SER A 164 1.62 -7.56 -3.30
N ALA A 165 0.93 -8.60 -3.78
CA ALA A 165 -0.36 -8.99 -3.23
C ALA A 165 -0.24 -9.42 -1.77
N ASN A 166 0.84 -10.12 -1.39
CA ASN A 166 1.08 -10.49 0.01
C ASN A 166 1.33 -9.26 0.90
N VAL A 167 2.11 -8.29 0.42
CA VAL A 167 2.33 -7.02 1.13
C VAL A 167 1.03 -6.26 1.32
N VAL A 168 0.25 -6.05 0.24
CA VAL A 168 -1.02 -5.31 0.33
C VAL A 168 -2.05 -6.06 1.17
N LYS A 169 -2.09 -7.40 1.15
CA LYS A 169 -2.95 -8.18 2.08
C LYS A 169 -2.64 -7.86 3.54
N ARG A 170 -1.36 -7.81 3.92
CA ARG A 170 -0.97 -7.48 5.30
C ARG A 170 -1.42 -6.07 5.69
N LEU A 171 -1.22 -5.08 4.82
CA LEU A 171 -1.72 -3.72 5.04
C LEU A 171 -3.24 -3.68 5.16
N TYR A 172 -3.93 -4.35 4.25
CA TYR A 172 -5.39 -4.40 4.23
C TYR A 172 -5.95 -5.05 5.51
N VAL A 173 -5.37 -6.16 5.96
CA VAL A 173 -5.78 -6.81 7.22
C VAL A 173 -5.58 -5.88 8.41
N ARG A 174 -4.44 -5.17 8.48
CA ARG A 174 -4.19 -4.15 9.51
C ARG A 174 -5.24 -3.04 9.46
N LEU A 175 -5.60 -2.54 8.28
CA LEU A 175 -6.66 -1.55 8.08
C LEU A 175 -8.07 -2.03 8.50
N LEU A 176 -8.29 -3.33 8.73
CA LEU A 176 -9.58 -3.83 9.24
C LEU A 176 -9.63 -3.88 10.78
N SER A 177 -8.49 -3.62 11.43
CA SER A 177 -8.34 -3.55 12.88
C SER A 177 -9.02 -2.30 13.47
N PRO A 178 -9.56 -2.36 14.69
CA PRO A 178 -9.98 -1.17 15.43
C PRO A 178 -8.86 -0.15 15.66
N ASP A 179 -7.61 -0.60 15.67
CA ASP A 179 -6.40 0.22 15.68
C ASP A 179 -5.46 -0.28 14.56
N PRO A 180 -5.47 0.36 13.38
CA PRO A 180 -4.69 -0.08 12.23
C PRO A 180 -3.19 0.28 12.33
N TRP A 181 -2.83 1.12 13.30
CA TRP A 181 -1.47 1.65 13.47
C TRP A 181 -0.76 1.17 14.73
N GLY A 182 -1.49 0.51 15.64
CA GLY A 182 -0.95 0.00 16.90
C GLY A 182 0.37 -0.74 16.73
N ASP A 183 1.32 -0.41 17.62
CA ASP A 183 2.65 -1.01 17.65
C ASP A 183 2.55 -2.53 17.91
N GLU A 184 3.20 -3.31 17.04
CA GLU A 184 3.67 -4.67 17.39
C GLU A 184 5.01 -4.57 18.13
#